data_AF-A0A959Y4J1-F1
#
_entry.id   AF-A0A959Y4J1-F1
#
_cell.length_a   1.000
_cell.length_b   1.000
_cell.length_c   1.000
_cell.angle_alpha   90.00
_cell.angle_beta   90.00
_cell.angle_gamma   90.00
#
_symmetry.space_group_name_H-M   'P 1'
#
loop_
_entity.id
_entity.type
_entity.pdbx_description
1 polymer ?
#
loop_
_entity_poly.entity_id
_entity_poly.type
_entity_poly.pdbx_seq_one_letter_code
_entity_poly.pdbx_strand_id
1 'polypeptide(L)'
;CRSNTKYLYWSMAQQLAHHTVNGCNIRSGDMMASGTISGPEASSYGSMLELAWKGTKPLKMSDGSDRSFIQDGDTVVMRGHAQKDGVRVGFGEVRAKVLPPHA
;
A
#
# COMPACT_ATOMS: atom_id res chain seq x y z
N CYS A 1 1.76 3.12 8.82
CA CYS A 1 1.14 1.81 8.53
C CYS A 1 2.20 0.71 8.64
N ARG A 2 1.90 -0.39 9.34
CA ARG A 2 2.66 -1.65 9.26
C ARG A 2 1.67 -2.80 9.05
N SER A 3 1.65 -3.35 7.85
CA SER A 3 0.70 -4.40 7.44
C SER A 3 1.42 -5.64 6.89
N ASN A 4 0.69 -6.62 6.37
CA ASN A 4 1.25 -7.84 5.80
C ASN A 4 0.38 -8.37 4.65
N THR A 5 1.00 -8.80 3.55
CA THR A 5 0.32 -9.37 2.37
C THR A 5 -0.48 -10.63 2.70
N LYS A 6 -0.18 -11.33 3.80
CA LYS A 6 -0.95 -12.49 4.28
C LYS A 6 -2.41 -12.16 4.62
N TYR A 7 -2.75 -10.88 4.78
CA TYR A 7 -4.12 -10.45 5.04
C TYR A 7 -4.98 -10.30 3.77
N LEU A 8 -4.39 -10.48 2.58
CA LEU A 8 -5.17 -10.51 1.34
C LEU A 8 -6.15 -11.68 1.36
N TYR A 9 -7.43 -11.38 1.19
CA TYR A 9 -8.49 -12.38 1.17
C TYR A 9 -8.41 -13.29 -0.07
N TRP A 10 -8.05 -12.70 -1.22
CA TRP A 10 -7.84 -13.43 -2.47
C TRP A 10 -6.36 -13.60 -2.74
N SER A 11 -5.95 -14.83 -3.06
CA SER A 11 -4.58 -15.11 -3.51
C SER A 11 -4.33 -14.56 -4.92
N MET A 12 -3.06 -14.30 -5.25
CA MET A 12 -2.66 -13.89 -6.61
C MET A 12 -3.08 -14.91 -7.67
N ALA A 13 -3.10 -16.21 -7.33
CA ALA A 13 -3.56 -17.27 -8.22
C ALA A 13 -5.07 -17.15 -8.53
N GLN A 14 -5.90 -16.85 -7.52
CA GLN A 14 -7.33 -16.61 -7.71
C GLN A 14 -7.60 -15.33 -8.50
N GLN A 15 -6.84 -14.26 -8.24
CA GLN A 15 -6.94 -13.01 -8.99
C GLN A 15 -6.67 -13.24 -10.49
N LEU A 16 -5.59 -13.95 -10.81
CA LEU A 16 -5.23 -14.27 -12.20
C LEU A 16 -6.28 -15.18 -12.85
N ALA A 17 -6.68 -16.27 -12.17
CA ALA A 17 -7.69 -17.19 -12.70
C ALA A 17 -9.01 -16.47 -13.02
N HIS A 18 -9.46 -15.58 -12.13
CA HIS A 18 -10.66 -14.80 -12.34
C HIS A 18 -10.50 -13.78 -13.48
N HIS A 19 -9.34 -13.12 -13.60
CA HIS A 19 -9.07 -12.19 -14.69
C HIS A 19 -9.17 -12.87 -16.06
N THR A 20 -8.71 -14.12 -16.17
CA THR A 20 -8.68 -14.84 -17.45
C THR A 20 -9.93 -15.67 -17.75
N VAL A 21 -10.90 -15.73 -16.84
CA VAL A 21 -12.04 -16.67 -16.94
C VAL A 21 -12.92 -16.43 -18.17
N ASN A 22 -12.95 -15.20 -18.69
CA ASN A 22 -13.75 -14.81 -19.86
C ASN A 22 -12.95 -14.78 -21.17
N GLY A 23 -11.71 -15.29 -21.17
CA GLY A 23 -10.83 -15.26 -22.34
C GLY A 23 -9.95 -14.00 -22.46
N CYS A 24 -9.92 -13.12 -21.45
CA CYS A 24 -8.94 -12.04 -21.40
C CYS A 24 -7.50 -12.61 -21.48
N ASN A 25 -6.72 -12.15 -22.44
CA ASN A 25 -5.35 -12.61 -22.64
C ASN A 25 -4.35 -11.81 -21.79
N ILE A 26 -3.41 -12.51 -21.17
CA ILE A 26 -2.29 -11.91 -20.42
C ILE A 26 -1.02 -11.99 -21.26
N ARG A 27 -0.19 -10.95 -21.16
CA ARG A 27 1.08 -10.82 -21.86
C ARG A 27 2.24 -10.67 -20.88
N SER A 28 3.43 -11.03 -21.34
CA SER A 28 4.66 -10.78 -20.59
C SER A 28 4.80 -9.29 -20.30
N GLY A 29 5.03 -8.96 -19.02
CA GLY A 29 5.16 -7.58 -18.56
C GLY A 29 3.85 -6.94 -18.07
N ASP A 30 2.70 -7.62 -18.21
CA ASP A 30 1.46 -7.14 -17.58
C ASP A 30 1.62 -7.08 -16.05
N MET A 31 1.17 -5.99 -15.44
CA MET A 31 1.26 -5.75 -14.00
C MET A 31 -0.12 -5.90 -13.35
N MET A 32 -0.20 -6.74 -12.33
CA MET A 32 -1.42 -6.96 -11.54
C MET A 32 -1.17 -6.51 -10.10
N ALA A 33 -1.99 -5.57 -9.62
CA ALA A 33 -1.91 -5.09 -8.25
C ALA A 33 -2.85 -5.86 -7.32
N SER A 34 -2.47 -6.00 -6.05
CA SER A 34 -3.27 -6.69 -5.04
C SER A 34 -4.54 -5.95 -4.61
N GLY A 35 -4.60 -4.65 -4.88
CA GLY A 35 -5.43 -3.71 -4.13
C GLY A 35 -4.74 -3.23 -2.84
N THR A 36 -5.36 -2.27 -2.17
CA THR A 36 -4.89 -1.71 -0.88
C THR A 36 -4.81 -2.81 0.19
N ILE A 37 -3.69 -2.91 0.89
CA ILE A 37 -3.46 -3.95 1.90
C ILE A 37 -3.73 -3.40 3.30
N SER A 38 -4.90 -3.70 3.83
CA SER A 38 -5.30 -3.35 5.20
C SER A 38 -5.37 -4.61 6.07
N GLY A 39 -4.64 -4.60 7.19
CA GLY A 39 -4.75 -5.64 8.20
C GLY A 39 -5.88 -5.37 9.19
N PRO A 40 -6.08 -6.26 10.18
CA PRO A 40 -7.19 -6.15 11.14
C PRO A 40 -7.03 -4.99 12.13
N GLU A 41 -5.81 -4.50 12.35
CA GLU A 41 -5.52 -3.42 13.29
C GLU A 41 -5.51 -2.06 12.60
N ALA A 42 -5.99 -1.01 13.27
CA ALA A 42 -6.03 0.34 12.69
C ALA A 42 -4.65 0.87 12.24
N SER A 43 -3.57 0.48 12.94
CA SER A 43 -2.19 0.83 12.57
C SER A 43 -1.69 0.12 11.30
N SER A 44 -2.45 -0.85 10.79
CA SER A 44 -2.17 -1.67 9.61
C SER A 44 -3.06 -1.36 8.40
N TYR A 45 -3.87 -0.29 8.46
CA TYR A 45 -4.67 0.16 7.32
C TYR A 45 -3.79 0.76 6.21
N GLY A 46 -4.11 0.43 4.97
CA GLY A 46 -3.25 0.64 3.80
C GLY A 46 -3.37 2.02 3.13
N SER A 47 -4.29 2.88 3.58
CA SER A 47 -4.48 4.22 3.02
C SER A 47 -4.67 5.30 4.09
N MET A 48 -4.37 6.55 3.75
CA MET A 48 -4.67 7.69 4.62
C MET A 48 -6.18 7.89 4.81
N LEU A 49 -6.99 7.51 3.83
CA LEU A 49 -8.45 7.53 3.94
C LEU A 49 -8.92 6.68 5.14
N GLU A 50 -8.39 5.46 5.26
CA GLU A 50 -8.71 4.55 6.34
C GLU A 50 -8.04 4.97 7.65
N LEU A 51 -6.75 5.28 7.61
CA LEU A 51 -5.97 5.66 8.80
C LEU A 51 -6.51 6.93 9.47
N ALA A 52 -6.89 7.93 8.68
CA ALA A 52 -7.43 9.19 9.18
C ALA A 52 -8.95 9.17 9.34
N TRP A 53 -9.61 8.03 9.07
CA TRP A 53 -11.06 7.87 9.07
C TRP A 53 -11.80 8.98 8.33
N LYS A 54 -11.52 9.10 7.02
CA LYS A 54 -12.04 10.17 6.15
C LYS A 54 -11.73 11.58 6.70
N GLY A 55 -10.58 11.71 7.36
CA GLY A 55 -10.09 12.96 7.95
C GLY A 55 -10.69 13.34 9.29
N THR A 56 -11.59 12.54 9.86
CA THR A 56 -12.18 12.81 11.19
C THR A 56 -11.28 12.40 12.35
N LYS A 57 -10.21 11.63 12.08
CA LYS A 57 -9.19 11.22 13.05
C LYS A 57 -7.78 11.47 12.48
N PRO A 58 -7.31 12.72 12.38
CA PRO A 58 -6.00 13.03 11.79
C PRO A 58 -4.85 12.27 12.47
N LEU A 59 -3.83 11.91 11.70
CA LEU A 59 -2.62 11.28 12.21
C LEU A 59 -1.66 12.33 12.76
N LYS A 60 -1.15 12.10 13.98
CA LYS A 60 -0.02 12.85 14.56
C LYS A 60 1.30 12.41 13.91
N MET A 61 2.02 13.36 13.34
CA MET A 61 3.33 13.16 12.72
C MET A 61 4.46 13.37 13.73
N SER A 62 5.66 12.86 13.43
CA SER A 62 6.83 12.97 14.31
C SER A 62 7.34 14.39 14.51
N ASP A 63 7.05 15.29 13.58
CA ASP A 63 7.37 16.72 13.67
C ASP A 63 6.29 17.52 14.45
N GLY A 64 5.28 16.84 14.99
CA GLY A 64 4.15 17.45 15.71
C GLY A 64 3.01 17.93 14.82
N SER A 65 3.16 17.91 13.49
CA SER A 65 2.08 18.25 12.57
C SER A 65 1.00 17.17 12.50
N ASP A 66 -0.17 17.53 11.98
CA ASP A 66 -1.25 16.57 11.70
C ASP A 66 -1.37 16.30 10.20
N ARG A 67 -1.80 15.08 9.87
CA ARG A 67 -2.15 14.70 8.50
C ARG A 67 -3.45 13.92 8.45
N SER A 68 -4.40 14.42 7.64
CA SER A 68 -5.57 13.65 7.21
C SER A 68 -5.36 13.03 5.83
N PHE A 69 -4.69 13.76 4.94
CA PHE A 69 -4.30 13.35 3.59
C PHE A 69 -2.89 13.89 3.29
N ILE A 70 -2.32 13.45 2.17
CA ILE A 70 -1.00 13.88 1.71
C ILE A 70 -1.05 15.37 1.32
N GLN A 71 -0.04 16.12 1.72
CA GLN A 71 0.13 17.55 1.39
C GLN A 71 1.30 17.76 0.42
N ASP A 72 1.35 18.94 -0.20
CA ASP A 72 2.47 19.33 -1.05
C ASP A 72 3.79 19.25 -0.28
N GLY A 73 4.79 18.65 -0.91
CA GLY A 73 6.11 18.45 -0.31
C GLY A 73 6.23 17.16 0.52
N ASP A 74 5.13 16.52 0.89
CA ASP A 74 5.18 15.24 1.59
C ASP A 74 5.81 14.16 0.69
N THR A 75 6.55 13.22 1.30
CA THR A 75 7.15 12.08 0.62
C THR A 75 6.60 10.78 1.21
N VAL A 76 5.99 9.95 0.36
CA VAL A 76 5.53 8.60 0.74
C VAL A 76 6.63 7.60 0.39
N VAL A 77 6.98 6.75 1.35
CA VAL A 77 7.96 5.67 1.19
C VAL A 77 7.32 4.35 1.61
N MET A 78 7.26 3.38 0.69
CA MET A 78 6.82 2.02 1.00
C MET A 78 8.01 1.06 0.96
N ARG A 79 8.04 0.14 1.93
CA ARG A 79 9.07 -0.90 2.08
C ARG A 79 8.39 -2.20 2.46
N GLY A 80 8.90 -3.32 1.94
CA GLY A 80 8.40 -4.65 2.23
C GLY A 80 9.53 -5.67 2.27
N HIS A 81 9.38 -6.70 3.11
CA HIS A 81 10.31 -7.82 3.17
C HIS A 81 9.62 -9.09 3.70
N ALA A 82 10.18 -10.24 3.34
CA ALA A 82 9.96 -11.50 4.02
C ALA A 82 11.18 -11.81 4.90
N GLN A 83 10.96 -12.51 6.03
CA GLN A 83 12.03 -12.92 6.93
C GLN A 83 11.75 -14.32 7.47
N LYS A 84 12.76 -15.18 7.45
CA LYS A 84 12.73 -16.54 8.00
C LYS A 84 14.14 -16.94 8.41
N ASP A 85 14.30 -17.54 9.60
CA ASP A 85 15.56 -18.10 10.11
C ASP A 85 16.76 -17.15 9.99
N GLY A 86 16.56 -15.88 10.35
CA GLY A 86 17.59 -14.83 10.27
C GLY A 86 17.86 -14.27 8.87
N VAL A 87 17.36 -14.91 7.81
CA VAL A 87 17.49 -14.44 6.42
C VAL A 87 16.34 -13.48 6.08
N ARG A 88 16.66 -12.36 5.44
CA ARG A 88 15.71 -11.36 4.97
C ARG A 88 15.80 -11.18 3.45
N VAL A 89 14.65 -11.22 2.78
CA VAL A 89 14.50 -10.88 1.36
C VAL A 89 13.63 -9.63 1.26
N GLY A 90 14.22 -8.52 0.80
CA GLY A 90 13.56 -7.22 0.73
C GLY A 90 13.26 -6.77 -0.70
N PHE A 91 12.28 -5.88 -0.83
CA PHE A 91 11.89 -5.26 -2.10
C PHE A 91 12.59 -3.90 -2.36
N GLY A 92 13.50 -3.48 -1.47
CA GLY A 92 14.03 -2.12 -1.48
C GLY A 92 12.99 -1.09 -1.00
N GLU A 93 12.99 0.10 -1.60
CA GLU A 93 11.98 1.12 -1.36
C GLU A 93 11.35 1.62 -2.65
N VAL A 94 10.06 1.95 -2.58
CA VAL A 94 9.40 2.83 -3.56
C VAL A 94 9.08 4.14 -2.86
N ARG A 95 9.53 5.24 -3.47
CA ARG A 95 9.48 6.58 -2.90
C ARG A 95 8.91 7.55 -3.92
N ALA A 96 7.98 8.39 -3.50
CA ALA A 96 7.45 9.48 -4.31
C ALA A 96 7.22 10.72 -3.45
N LYS A 97 7.65 11.89 -3.94
CA LYS A 97 7.37 13.20 -3.34
C LYS A 97 6.22 13.84 -4.10
N VAL A 98 5.21 14.33 -3.38
CA VAL A 98 4.13 15.11 -3.98
C VAL A 98 4.65 16.52 -4.23
N LEU A 99 4.53 16.97 -5.48
CA LEU A 99 4.82 18.34 -5.88
C LEU A 99 3.54 19.16 -5.85
N PRO A 100 3.65 20.49 -5.67
CA PRO A 100 2.51 21.39 -5.84
C PRO A 100 1.84 21.20 -7.20
N PRO A 101 0.52 21.45 -7.30
CA PRO A 101 -0.17 21.42 -8.58
C PRO A 101 0.43 22.44 -9.54
N HIS A 102 0.32 22.18 -10.83
CA HIS A 102 0.64 23.17 -11.85
C HIS A 102 -0.29 24.39 -11.68
N ALA A 103 0.27 25.58 -11.91
CA ALA A 103 -0.47 26.85 -11.87
C ALA A 103 -1.37 27.01 -13.10
#